data_AF-A0A836MD23-F1
#
_entry.id   AF-A0A836MD23-F1
#
_cell.length_a   1.000
_cell.length_b   1.000
_cell.length_c   1.000
_cell.angle_alpha   90.00
_cell.angle_beta   90.00
_cell.angle_gamma   90.00
#
_symmetry.space_group_name_H-M   'P 1'
#
loop_
_entity.id
_entity.type
_entity.pdbx_description
1 polymer ?
#
loop_
_entity_poly.entity_id
_entity_poly.type
_entity_poly.pdbx_seq_one_letter_code
_entity_poly.pdbx_strand_id
1 'polypeptide(L)'
;MNSFYDIDFAQLYKQHLIAYRYHDVTAEKWDKKAVRFAETFVEKENSYTRQFLDKMKIEPTDSVLDIGSGPGTLAILLARLCKQVYAFYIYLLNRLYQRGIQAELTFLQGEI
;
A
#
# COMPACT_ATOMS: atom_id res chain seq x y z
N MET A 1 -11.65 -17.30 34.01
CA MET A 1 -12.45 -17.29 32.78
C MET A 1 -11.80 -16.27 31.87
N ASN A 2 -11.19 -16.70 30.76
CA ASN A 2 -10.50 -15.79 29.85
C ASN A 2 -11.54 -15.01 29.05
N SER A 3 -11.43 -13.69 29.06
CA SER A 3 -12.20 -12.75 28.27
C SER A 3 -11.57 -12.56 26.89
N PHE A 4 -12.28 -11.86 25.99
CA PHE A 4 -11.73 -11.44 24.70
C PHE A 4 -10.41 -10.67 24.82
N TYR A 5 -10.22 -9.92 25.91
CA TYR A 5 -9.02 -9.11 26.14
C TYR A 5 -7.82 -9.93 26.60
N ASP A 6 -8.01 -11.18 26.99
CA ASP A 6 -6.93 -12.08 27.42
C ASP A 6 -6.31 -12.85 26.23
N ILE A 7 -6.78 -12.60 25.01
CA ILE A 7 -6.26 -13.24 23.79
C ILE A 7 -5.01 -12.49 23.31
N ASP A 8 -3.87 -13.15 23.40
CA ASP A 8 -2.64 -12.68 22.75
C ASP A 8 -2.64 -13.06 21.25
N PHE A 9 -3.24 -12.20 20.43
CA PHE A 9 -3.26 -12.37 18.97
C PHE A 9 -1.86 -12.39 18.35
N ALA A 10 -0.88 -11.70 18.94
CA ALA A 10 0.48 -11.68 18.44
C ALA A 10 1.17 -13.03 18.65
N GLN A 11 0.96 -13.66 19.81
CA GLN A 11 1.44 -15.01 20.08
C GLN A 11 0.76 -16.03 19.16
N LEU A 12 -0.56 -15.95 18.99
CA LEU A 12 -1.30 -16.83 18.08
C LEU A 12 -0.81 -16.71 16.64
N TYR A 13 -0.56 -15.48 16.16
CA TYR A 13 -0.02 -15.24 14.83
C TYR A 13 1.36 -15.87 14.65
N LYS A 14 2.27 -15.71 15.62
CA LYS A 14 3.60 -16.35 15.58
C LYS A 14 3.51 -17.88 15.56
N GLN A 15 2.63 -18.46 16.39
CA GLN A 15 2.40 -19.91 16.41
C GLN A 15 1.86 -20.41 15.07
N HIS A 16 0.96 -19.66 14.45
CA HIS A 16 0.45 -19.97 13.11
C HIS A 16 1.55 -19.95 12.06
N LEU A 17 2.42 -18.92 12.04
CA LEU A 17 3.55 -18.85 11.10
C LEU A 17 4.50 -20.05 11.24
N ILE A 18 4.76 -20.50 12.47
CA ILE A 18 5.58 -21.69 12.74
C ILE A 18 4.89 -22.95 12.20
N ALA A 19 3.60 -23.15 12.53
CA ALA A 19 2.84 -24.30 12.08
C ALA A 19 2.72 -24.37 10.54
N TYR A 20 2.59 -23.21 9.88
CA TYR A 20 2.55 -23.08 8.43
C TYR A 20 3.93 -23.26 7.77
N ARG A 21 5.02 -23.37 8.56
CA ARG A 21 6.41 -23.38 8.07
C ARG A 21 6.66 -22.18 7.15
N TYR A 22 6.18 -21.02 7.58
CA TYR A 22 6.36 -19.78 6.85
C TYR A 22 7.86 -19.55 6.66
N HIS A 23 8.24 -19.25 5.43
CA HIS A 23 9.59 -18.91 5.05
C HIS A 23 9.54 -17.54 4.40
N ASP A 24 10.59 -16.76 4.62
CA ASP A 24 10.69 -15.47 3.99
C ASP A 24 10.65 -15.62 2.48
N VAL A 25 9.83 -14.78 1.87
CA VAL A 25 9.69 -14.70 0.44
C VAL A 25 10.91 -13.94 -0.08
N THR A 26 11.68 -14.56 -0.96
CA THR A 26 12.85 -13.92 -1.57
C THR A 26 12.45 -12.67 -2.34
N ALA A 27 13.37 -11.71 -2.49
CA ALA A 27 13.13 -10.50 -3.31
C ALA A 27 12.61 -10.86 -4.71
N GLU A 28 13.21 -11.87 -5.35
CA GLU A 28 12.79 -12.32 -6.68
C GLU A 28 11.36 -12.91 -6.72
N LYS A 29 10.92 -13.58 -5.64
CA LYS A 29 9.52 -14.02 -5.51
C LYS A 29 8.59 -12.82 -5.32
N TRP A 30 9.01 -11.80 -4.57
CA TRP A 30 8.27 -10.54 -4.43
C TRP A 30 8.14 -9.82 -5.77
N ASP A 31 9.21 -9.76 -6.56
CA ASP A 31 9.21 -9.14 -7.89
C ASP A 31 8.20 -9.81 -8.82
N LYS A 32 8.22 -11.16 -8.87
CA LYS A 32 7.25 -11.96 -9.64
C LYS A 32 5.81 -11.75 -9.15
N LYS A 33 5.61 -11.66 -7.83
CA LYS A 33 4.29 -11.42 -7.24
C LYS A 33 3.78 -10.02 -7.54
N ALA A 34 4.67 -9.02 -7.56
CA ALA A 34 4.32 -7.63 -7.80
C ALA A 34 3.82 -7.39 -9.23
N VAL A 35 4.45 -8.02 -10.24
CA VAL A 35 3.97 -8.01 -11.64
C VAL A 35 2.53 -8.52 -11.71
N ARG A 36 2.28 -9.70 -11.11
CA ARG A 36 0.92 -10.27 -11.05
C ARG A 36 -0.06 -9.41 -10.26
N PHE A 37 0.42 -8.73 -9.21
CA PHE A 37 -0.41 -7.81 -8.43
C PHE A 37 -0.90 -6.65 -9.30
N ALA A 38 -0.03 -6.08 -10.13
CA ALA A 38 -0.40 -5.02 -11.07
C ALA A 38 -1.38 -5.48 -12.15
N GLU A 39 -1.32 -6.75 -12.56
CA GLU A 39 -2.22 -7.36 -13.55
C GLU A 39 -3.57 -7.79 -12.96
N THR A 40 -3.59 -8.25 -11.71
CA THR A 40 -4.77 -8.86 -11.07
C THR A 40 -5.58 -7.84 -10.27
N PHE A 41 -4.90 -6.90 -9.60
CA PHE A 41 -5.54 -5.81 -8.86
C PHE A 41 -5.72 -4.60 -9.78
N VAL A 42 -6.48 -4.82 -10.86
CA VAL A 42 -7.04 -3.73 -11.65
C VAL A 42 -8.07 -3.01 -10.79
N GLU A 43 -7.84 -1.70 -10.64
CA GLU A 43 -8.74 -0.73 -10.03
C GLU A 43 -10.20 -0.98 -10.43
N LYS A 44 -10.97 -1.51 -9.49
CA LYS A 44 -12.33 -1.04 -9.33
C LYS A 44 -12.27 -0.15 -8.09
N GLU A 45 -12.60 1.13 -8.25
CA GLU A 45 -13.13 1.88 -7.12
C GLU A 45 -14.16 0.96 -6.47
N ASN A 46 -13.86 0.50 -5.26
CA ASN A 46 -14.74 -0.38 -4.53
C ASN A 46 -15.26 0.41 -3.34
N SER A 47 -16.35 -0.08 -2.75
CA SER A 47 -16.97 0.61 -1.62
C SER A 47 -16.00 0.80 -0.45
N TYR A 48 -14.97 -0.05 -0.32
CA TYR A 48 -13.96 0.08 0.72
C TYR A 48 -13.07 1.30 0.51
N THR A 49 -12.52 1.52 -0.69
CA THR A 49 -11.62 2.67 -0.93
C THR A 49 -12.33 3.99 -0.75
N ARG A 50 -13.59 4.11 -1.18
CA ARG A 50 -14.40 5.33 -0.96
C ARG A 50 -14.65 5.58 0.53
N GLN A 51 -15.16 4.57 1.25
CA GLN A 51 -15.40 4.70 2.69
C GLN A 51 -14.13 4.99 3.49
N PHE A 52 -12.99 4.48 3.04
CA PHE A 52 -11.70 4.76 3.65
C PHE A 52 -11.30 6.22 3.46
N LEU A 53 -11.42 6.75 2.24
CA LEU A 53 -11.12 8.16 1.94
C LEU A 53 -12.06 9.12 2.68
N ASP A 54 -13.35 8.80 2.78
CA ASP A 54 -14.34 9.62 3.51
C ASP A 54 -13.97 9.79 5.00
N LYS A 55 -13.21 8.86 5.56
CA LYS A 55 -12.73 8.93 6.95
C LYS A 55 -11.44 9.72 7.11
N MET A 56 -10.67 9.95 6.04
CA MET A 56 -9.32 10.52 6.13
C MET A 56 -9.27 12.04 6.33
N LYS A 57 -10.41 12.76 6.28
CA LYS A 57 -10.47 14.23 6.43
C LYS A 57 -9.36 14.94 5.63
N ILE A 58 -9.33 14.70 4.32
CA ILE A 58 -8.34 15.27 3.41
C ILE A 58 -8.84 16.61 2.89
N GLU A 59 -8.03 17.66 3.07
CA GLU A 59 -8.27 18.98 2.52
C GLU A 59 -7.46 19.21 1.23
N PRO A 60 -7.93 20.07 0.30
CA PRO A 60 -7.21 20.37 -0.94
C PRO A 60 -5.79 20.91 -0.75
N THR A 61 -5.46 21.44 0.42
CA THR A 61 -4.13 21.97 0.76
C THR A 61 -3.15 20.92 1.27
N ASP A 62 -3.63 19.70 1.58
CA ASP A 62 -2.84 18.69 2.26
C ASP A 62 -1.78 18.06 1.36
N SER A 63 -0.74 17.53 2.00
CA SER A 63 0.27 16.67 1.38
C SER A 63 0.24 15.31 2.08
N VAL A 64 0.11 14.23 1.32
CA VAL A 64 -0.10 12.86 1.85
C VAL A 64 1.08 11.96 1.51
N LEU A 65 1.51 11.13 2.46
CA LEU A 65 2.50 10.07 2.26
C LEU A 65 1.80 8.69 2.27
N ASP A 66 1.82 7.99 1.15
CA ASP A 66 1.26 6.64 0.95
C ASP A 66 2.41 5.60 0.90
N ILE A 67 2.71 4.98 2.04
CA ILE A 67 3.75 3.94 2.17
C ILE A 67 3.15 2.58 1.84
N GLY A 68 3.74 1.87 0.86
CA GLY A 68 3.18 0.60 0.42
C GLY A 68 1.95 0.79 -0.49
N SER A 69 1.94 1.86 -1.28
CA SER A 69 0.83 2.28 -2.13
C SER A 69 0.37 1.26 -3.18
N GLY A 70 1.12 0.16 -3.35
CA GLY A 70 0.83 -0.89 -4.31
C GLY A 70 0.72 -0.34 -5.74
N PRO A 71 -0.34 -0.70 -6.50
CA PRO A 71 -0.56 -0.15 -7.84
C PRO A 71 -1.07 1.30 -7.86
N GLY A 72 -1.23 1.94 -6.69
CA GLY A 72 -1.71 3.32 -6.57
C GLY A 72 -3.21 3.44 -6.26
N THR A 73 -3.85 2.38 -5.75
CA THR A 73 -5.29 2.34 -5.47
C THR A 73 -5.78 3.52 -4.62
N LEU A 74 -5.00 3.91 -3.60
CA LEU A 74 -5.29 5.09 -2.78
C LEU A 74 -4.55 6.32 -3.30
N ALA A 75 -3.26 6.21 -3.60
CA ALA A 75 -2.44 7.32 -4.10
C ALA A 75 -3.08 8.10 -5.27
N ILE A 76 -3.65 7.40 -6.27
CA ILE A 76 -4.28 8.05 -7.43
C ILE A 76 -5.57 8.78 -7.04
N LEU A 77 -6.37 8.23 -6.11
CA LEU A 77 -7.59 8.88 -5.64
C LEU A 77 -7.24 10.09 -4.76
N LEU A 78 -6.26 9.97 -3.88
CA LEU A 78 -5.76 11.05 -3.03
C LEU A 78 -5.20 12.21 -3.85
N ALA A 79 -4.50 11.92 -4.95
CA ALA A 79 -3.96 12.94 -5.86
C ALA A 79 -5.04 13.83 -6.50
N ARG A 80 -6.32 13.40 -6.47
CA ARG A 80 -7.46 14.19 -6.95
C ARG A 80 -8.09 15.06 -5.85
N LEU A 81 -7.75 14.80 -4.58
CA LEU A 81 -8.38 15.40 -3.40
C LEU A 81 -7.44 16.38 -2.68
N CYS A 82 -6.13 16.17 -2.74
CA CYS A 82 -5.12 16.98 -2.04
C CYS A 82 -4.12 17.63 -3.00
N LYS A 83 -3.26 18.49 -2.47
CA LYS A 83 -2.25 19.21 -3.25
C LYS A 83 -1.16 18.28 -3.79
N GLN A 84 -0.69 17.35 -2.97
CA GLN A 84 0.45 16.49 -3.31
C GLN A 84 0.34 15.13 -2.64
N VAL A 85 0.68 14.07 -3.38
CA VAL A 85 0.87 12.73 -2.82
C VAL A 85 2.31 12.29 -3.07
N TYR A 86 2.96 11.80 -2.01
CA TYR A 86 4.20 11.05 -2.06
C TYR A 86 3.85 9.57 -1.90
N ALA A 87 4.02 8.78 -2.96
CA ALA A 87 3.68 7.37 -2.92
C ALA A 87 4.94 6.53 -3.04
N PHE A 88 5.14 5.60 -2.12
CA PHE A 88 6.31 4.74 -2.09
C PHE A 88 5.91 3.28 -2.29
N TYR A 89 6.15 2.81 -3.52
CA TYR A 89 6.12 1.40 -3.87
C TYR A 89 7.00 1.17 -5.09
N ILE A 90 7.88 0.16 -5.03
CA ILE A 90 8.94 -0.09 -6.01
C ILE A 90 8.42 -0.25 -7.47
N TYR A 91 7.14 -0.58 -7.66
CA TYR A 91 6.53 -0.77 -8.98
C TYR A 91 5.55 0.33 -9.43
N LEU A 92 5.21 1.29 -8.56
CA LEU A 92 4.22 2.31 -8.91
C LEU A 92 4.69 3.17 -10.10
N LEU A 93 5.96 3.56 -10.12
CA LEU A 93 6.52 4.41 -11.17
C LEU A 93 6.40 3.76 -12.57
N ASN A 94 6.81 2.49 -12.70
CA ASN A 94 6.68 1.73 -13.94
C ASN A 94 5.21 1.67 -14.41
N ARG A 95 4.27 1.52 -13.47
CA ARG A 95 2.84 1.48 -13.79
C ARG A 95 2.29 2.82 -14.28
N LEU A 96 2.69 3.93 -13.65
CA LEU A 96 2.27 5.27 -14.08
C LEU A 96 2.72 5.55 -15.52
N TYR A 97 3.96 5.21 -15.87
CA TYR A 97 4.46 5.31 -17.24
C TYR A 97 3.68 4.47 -18.25
N GLN A 98 3.35 3.21 -17.93
CA GLN A 98 2.53 2.36 -18.80
C GLN A 98 1.14 2.95 -19.08
N ARG A 99 0.62 3.82 -18.21
CA ARG A 99 -0.68 4.49 -18.37
C ARG A 99 -0.57 5.86 -19.04
N GLY A 100 0.61 6.25 -19.51
CA GLY A 100 0.86 7.57 -20.08
C GLY A 100 0.81 8.71 -19.04
N ILE A 101 0.86 8.39 -17.75
CA ILE A 101 0.91 9.37 -16.68
C ILE A 101 2.37 9.74 -16.48
N GLN A 102 2.70 11.03 -16.66
CA GLN A 102 4.01 11.53 -16.29
C GLN A 102 4.12 11.53 -14.76
N ALA A 103 5.13 10.81 -14.26
CA ALA A 103 5.47 10.75 -12.86
C ALA A 103 6.97 10.99 -12.72
N GLU A 104 7.36 11.68 -11.65
CA GLU A 104 8.75 11.97 -11.32
C GLU A 104 9.14 11.19 -10.06
N LEU A 105 10.33 10.59 -10.08
CA LEU A 105 10.91 9.95 -8.90
C LEU A 105 11.89 10.93 -8.26
N THR A 106 11.48 11.52 -7.14
CA THR A 106 12.36 12.36 -6.32
C THR A 106 12.82 11.57 -5.10
N PHE A 107 14.13 11.36 -4.97
CA PHE A 107 14.70 10.82 -3.74
C PHE A 107 14.81 11.94 -2.71
N LEU A 108 14.08 11.84 -1.61
CA LEU A 108 14.24 12.74 -0.47
C LEU A 108 15.49 12.31 0.29
N GLN A 109 16.52 13.16 0.32
CA GLN A 109 17.66 12.97 1.21
C GLN A 109 17.24 13.36 2.62
N GLY A 110 17.31 12.41 3.56
CA GLY A 110 17.22 12.71 4.99
C GLY A 110 18.58 13.13 5.52
N GLU A 111 18.63 14.17 6.34
CA GLU A 111 19.79 14.39 7.21
C GLU A 111 19.77 13.29 8.28
N ILE A 112 20.83 12.48 8.32
CA ILE A 112 21.06 11.42 9.32
C ILE A 112 21.76 12.05 10.53
#